data_AF-A0A6N8BFJ4-F1
#
_entry.id   AF-A0A6N8BFJ4-F1
#
_cell.length_a   1.000
_cell.length_b   1.000
_cell.length_c   1.000
_cell.angle_alpha   90.00
_cell.angle_beta   90.00
_cell.angle_gamma   90.00
#
_symmetry.space_group_name_H-M   'P 1'
#
loop_
_entity.id
_entity.type
_entity.pdbx_description
1 polymer ?
#
loop_
_entity_poly.entity_id
_entity_poly.type
_entity_poly.pdbx_seq_one_letter_code
_entity_poly.pdbx_strand_id
1 'polypeptide(L)' 'MAWQYLVNQIIECEKQEIELYNRIAQGAPTECLRNMILNMAEHERRELDFWYSMVKDDCPGGYTGGPYQVEEKKEPK' A
#
# COMPACT_ATOMS: atom_id res chain seq x y z
N MET A 1 5.33 -21.04 -7.17
CA MET A 1 6.66 -20.94 -6.51
C MET A 1 6.49 -20.44 -5.08
N ALA A 2 7.40 -20.78 -4.14
CA ALA A 2 7.26 -20.39 -2.72
C ALA A 2 7.14 -18.87 -2.50
N TRP A 3 7.75 -18.05 -3.36
CA TRP A 3 7.67 -16.60 -3.24
C TRP A 3 6.31 -16.02 -3.67
N GLN A 4 5.67 -16.55 -4.73
CA GLN A 4 4.31 -16.14 -5.13
C GLN A 4 3.30 -16.40 -4.01
N TYR A 5 3.48 -17.49 -3.26
CA TYR A 5 2.67 -17.78 -2.07
C TYR A 5 2.85 -16.72 -0.97
N LEU A 6 4.08 -16.20 -0.78
CA LEU A 6 4.34 -15.10 0.16
C LEU A 6 3.74 -13.78 -0.34
N VAL A 7 3.87 -13.46 -1.63
CA VAL A 7 3.27 -12.25 -2.21
C VAL A 7 1.75 -12.29 -2.12
N ASN A 8 1.12 -13.44 -2.36
CA ASN A 8 -0.32 -13.60 -2.14
C ASN A 8 -0.72 -13.39 -0.69
N GLN A 9 0.11 -13.81 0.29
CA GLN A 9 -0.16 -13.50 1.69
C GLN A 9 -0.07 -12.00 1.98
N ILE A 10 0.92 -11.30 1.40
CA ILE A 10 1.01 -9.83 1.54
C ILE A 10 -0.23 -9.16 0.97
N ILE A 11 -0.68 -9.55 -0.23
CA ILE A 11 -1.92 -9.06 -0.85
C ILE A 11 -3.13 -9.21 0.08
N GLU A 12 -3.25 -10.35 0.78
CA GLU A 12 -4.33 -10.55 1.75
C GLU A 12 -4.18 -9.67 3.00
N CYS A 13 -2.95 -9.40 3.46
CA CYS A 13 -2.70 -8.42 4.53
C CYS A 13 -3.15 -7.02 4.12
N GLU A 14 -2.73 -6.54 2.94
CA GLU A 14 -3.10 -5.21 2.45
C GLU A 14 -4.63 -5.02 2.40
N LYS A 15 -5.36 -6.04 1.92
CA LYS A 15 -6.84 -6.02 1.91
C LYS A 15 -7.43 -5.92 3.30
N GLN A 16 -6.88 -6.66 4.27
CA GLN A 16 -7.34 -6.62 5.65
C GLN A 16 -7.07 -5.26 6.30
N GLU A 17 -5.93 -4.63 6.00
CA GLU A 17 -5.60 -3.29 6.50
C GLU A 17 -6.52 -2.22 5.90
N ILE A 18 -6.80 -2.28 4.59
CA ILE A 18 -7.79 -1.41 3.94
C ILE A 18 -9.16 -1.54 4.62
N GLU A 19 -9.64 -2.77 4.84
CA GLU A 19 -10.92 -3.01 5.51
C GLU A 19 -10.91 -2.43 6.93
N LEU A 20 -9.83 -2.66 7.67
CA LEU A 20 -9.67 -2.20 9.04
C LEU A 20 -9.71 -0.66 9.11
N TYR A 21 -8.92 0.03 8.28
CA TYR A 21 -8.92 1.49 8.26
C TYR A 21 -10.29 2.06 7.88
N ASN A 22 -11.00 1.46 6.93
CA ASN A 22 -12.36 1.88 6.59
C ASN A 22 -13.33 1.73 7.77
N ARG A 23 -13.21 0.65 8.55
CA ARG A 23 -14.03 0.43 9.76
C ARG A 23 -13.69 1.43 10.87
N ILE A 24 -12.42 1.74 11.09
CA ILE A 24 -12.02 2.76 12.08
C ILE A 24 -12.52 4.14 11.64
N ALA A 25 -12.42 4.47 10.34
CA ALA A 25 -12.89 5.74 9.80
C ALA A 25 -14.40 5.97 10.01
N GLN A 26 -15.22 4.90 10.01
CA GLN A 26 -16.66 4.98 10.33
C GLN A 26 -16.93 5.41 11.78
N GLY A 27 -16.02 5.07 12.71
CA GLY A 27 -16.12 5.43 14.13
C GLY A 27 -15.39 6.73 14.50
N ALA A 28 -14.81 7.44 13.53
CA ALA A 28 -13.99 8.62 13.81
C ALA A 28 -14.85 9.80 14.35
N PRO A 29 -14.49 10.40 15.49
CA PRO A 29 -15.26 11.47 16.13
C PRO A 29 -15.24 12.81 15.37
N THR A 30 -14.28 12.99 14.46
CA THR A 30 -14.15 14.21 13.66
C THR A 30 -13.87 13.88 12.20
N GLU A 31 -14.27 14.77 11.32
CA GLU A 31 -13.97 14.66 9.88
C GLU A 31 -12.47 14.71 9.60
N CYS A 32 -11.72 15.53 10.33
CA CYS A 32 -10.26 15.59 10.19
C CYS A 32 -9.61 14.23 10.47
N LEU A 33 -9.99 13.57 11.56
CA LEU A 33 -9.47 12.24 11.91
C LEU A 33 -9.94 11.17 10.92
N ARG A 34 -11.20 11.22 10.49
CA ARG A 34 -11.73 10.34 9.43
C ARG A 34 -10.88 10.43 8.17
N ASN A 35 -10.60 11.64 7.70
CA ASN A 35 -9.84 11.87 6.47
C ASN A 35 -8.38 11.41 6.62
N MET A 36 -7.77 11.61 7.80
CA MET A 36 -6.43 11.11 8.07
C MET A 36 -6.36 9.58 7.97
N ILE A 37 -7.35 8.87 8.53
CA ILE A 37 -7.41 7.40 8.46
C ILE A 37 -7.72 6.92 7.04
N LEU A 38 -8.61 7.59 6.31
CA LEU A 38 -8.87 7.25 4.91
C LEU A 38 -7.65 7.45 4.01
N ASN A 39 -6.77 8.41 4.31
CA ASN A 39 -5.49 8.54 3.61
C ASN A 39 -4.55 7.35 3.86
N MET A 40 -4.61 6.71 5.03
CA MET A 40 -3.87 5.47 5.28
C MET A 40 -4.45 4.32 4.45
N ALA A 41 -5.78 4.18 4.41
CA ALA A 41 -6.44 3.19 3.54
C ALA A 41 -6.09 3.38 2.05
N GLU A 42 -5.90 4.63 1.61
CA GLU A 42 -5.48 4.95 0.25
C GLU A 42 -4.00 4.59 0.00
N HIS A 43 -3.14 4.64 1.01
CA HIS A 43 -1.77 4.15 0.92
C HIS A 43 -1.75 2.64 0.67
N GLU A 44 -2.46 1.86 1.48
CA GLU A 44 -2.49 0.40 1.33
C GLU A 44 -3.11 -0.05 0.00
N ARG A 45 -4.02 0.74 -0.58
CA ARG A 45 -4.51 0.48 -1.95
C ARG A 45 -3.41 0.56 -3.00
N ARG A 46 -2.47 1.50 -2.85
CA ARG A 46 -1.33 1.62 -3.77
C ARG A 46 -0.33 0.49 -3.58
N GLU A 47 -0.09 0.08 -2.34
CA GLU A 47 0.72 -1.10 -2.04
C GLU A 47 0.08 -2.37 -2.62
N LEU A 48 -1.23 -2.53 -2.46
CA LEU A 48 -2.00 -3.62 -3.07
C LEU A 48 -1.85 -3.64 -4.61
N ASP A 49 -1.98 -2.49 -5.28
CA ASP A 49 -1.78 -2.37 -6.72
C ASP A 49 -0.33 -2.73 -7.12
N PHE A 50 0.66 -2.30 -6.34
CA PHE A 50 2.06 -2.68 -6.53
C PHE A 50 2.25 -4.20 -6.43
N TRP A 51 1.75 -4.85 -5.39
CA TRP A 51 1.86 -6.31 -5.24
C TRP A 51 1.14 -7.07 -6.34
N TYR A 52 -0.01 -6.58 -6.80
CA TYR A 52 -0.69 -7.15 -7.97
C TYR A 52 0.13 -7.01 -9.25
N SER A 53 0.81 -5.88 -9.46
CA SER A 53 1.70 -5.69 -10.59
C SER A 53 2.84 -6.72 -10.59
N MET A 54 3.42 -7.00 -9.43
CA MET A 54 4.49 -7.99 -9.26
C MET A 54 4.05 -9.43 -9.61
N VAL A 55 2.80 -9.80 -9.31
CA VAL A 55 2.25 -11.12 -9.68
C VAL A 55 1.92 -11.19 -11.18
N LYS A 56 1.49 -10.07 -11.76
CA LYS A 56 1.09 -10.00 -13.18
C LYS A 56 2.31 -9.93 -14.13
N ASP A 57 3.35 -9.22 -13.73
CA ASP A 57 4.59 -9.03 -14.49
C ASP A 57 5.57 -10.22 -14.37
N ASP A 58 5.14 -11.28 -13.69
CA ASP A 58 5.76 -12.60 -13.71
C ASP A 58 5.50 -13.34 -15.05
N CYS A 59 4.77 -12.70 -15.99
CA CYS A 59 4.87 -12.99 -17.43
C CYS A 59 6.16 -12.38 -18.00
N PRO A 60 6.90 -13.06 -18.89
CA PRO A 60 8.28 -12.72 -19.25
C PRO A 60 8.35 -11.34 -19.93
N GLY A 61 8.60 -10.29 -19.15
CA GLY A 61 8.48 -8.91 -19.62
C GLY A 61 8.95 -7.86 -18.63
N GLY A 62 10.06 -8.12 -17.93
CA GLY A 62 10.98 -7.11 -17.38
C GLY A 62 10.39 -5.92 -16.61
N TYR A 63 10.38 -6.03 -15.28
CA TYR A 63 10.23 -4.89 -14.38
C TYR A 63 11.36 -3.87 -14.61
N THR A 64 11.07 -2.73 -15.25
CA THR A 64 11.99 -1.58 -15.30
C THR A 64 11.74 -0.73 -14.05
N GLY A 65 12.47 -1.02 -12.98
CA GLY A 65 12.36 -0.32 -11.71
C GLY A 65 12.40 1.21 -11.86
N GLY A 66 11.36 1.87 -11.37
CA GLY A 66 11.42 3.29 -11.03
C GLY A 66 12.08 3.43 -9.65
N PRO A 67 13.03 4.37 -9.46
CA PRO A 67 13.67 4.53 -8.18
C PRO A 67 12.69 5.10 -7.16
N TYR A 68 12.53 4.42 -6.02
CA TYR A 68 12.16 5.06 -4.77
C TYR A 68 13.19 6.17 -4.49
N GLN A 69 12.87 7.41 -4.82
CA GLN A 69 13.61 8.55 -4.29
C GLN A 69 13.09 8.84 -2.89
N VAL A 70 13.84 8.36 -1.90
CA VAL A 70 13.75 8.89 -0.54
C VAL A 70 14.31 10.31 -0.61
N GLU A 71 13.43 11.31 -0.72
CA GLU A 71 13.83 12.71 -0.54
C GLU A 71 14.25 12.90 0.93
N GLU A 72 15.56 12.86 1.20
CA GLU A 72 16.13 13.42 2.42
C GLU A 72 15.83 14.92 2.46
N LYS A 73 14.82 15.32 3.24
CA LYS A 73 14.62 16.72 3.61
C LYS A 73 15.82 17.19 4.43
N LYS A 74 16.72 17.96 3.81
CA LYS A 74 17.74 18.73 4.53
C LYS A 74 17.06 19.87 5.29
N GLU A 75 17.15 19.86 6.61
CA GLU A 75 16.79 21.02 7.45
C GLU A 75 17.67 22.24 7.10
N PRO A 76 17.08 23.45 7.01
CA PRO A 76 17.85 24.67 6.85
C PRO A 76 18.48 25.09 8.19
N LYS A 77 19.73 25.53 8.13
CA LYS A 77 20.42 26.24 9.22
C LYS A 77 19.97 27.69 9.31
#